data_AF-A0A811QYC1-F1
#
_entry.id   AF-A0A811QYC1-F1
#
_cell.length_a   1.000
_cell.length_b   1.000
_cell.length_c   1.000
_cell.angle_alpha   90.00
_cell.angle_beta   90.00
_cell.angle_gamma   90.00
#
_symmetry.space_group_name_H-M   'P 1'
#
loop_
_entity.id
_entity.type
_entity.pdbx_description
1 polymer ?
#
loop_
_entity_poly.entity_id
_entity_poly.type
_entity_poly.pdbx_seq_one_letter_code
_entity_poly.pdbx_strand_id
1 'polypeptide(L)'
;MSFNDDELIIPPPNSGPRPTPIVPGRVQLVSKNNNMAPLEENTQKVLLELTGGDSTSDRSGLDLVAVLDVSGSMQGEKIDKMKTAMKFVVKKLSSIDRLSIVTFVDTATRICPLRQVTDATQPELLGLIDALQPGGNTNISDGLQTGLKVLADRRLSSGRVVGVILMSDGQQNRGGNAADVKIGNVPVYTFGFGADYDPTVLNAVARNSMGGTFSVVNDVDTLSMAFSQCLAGLLTVVVQDLTVTVARVEDESTIQKVAAGNYPQTQDANAGSVTVAFGDLYSKEVRKVIVDLLLPAIDTDRGADILEATYSYKTAWKLFDAPPATVTVRRSGSAFPEDDPPVDVMKEEARLKTATMIRQARTMADGKKLDDALDKLVEAQNALGDVPVAEPYDDPLLSALNTELKELLKLMKSQEVYEQQGRPYAMSSETSHDRQRFAARGDIERNRLFATPRMDKYLEQAKKFDKDPAAPLPSADADEKEEVAANPLAPLAGPITFYIQAAIQALQAIEKLISNGAKAV
;
A
#
# COMPACT_ATOMS: atom_id res chain seq x y z
N MET A 1 -6.53 -19.07 26.49
CA MET A 1 -5.08 -19.25 26.70
C MET A 1 -4.36 -17.97 26.28
N SER A 2 -3.22 -17.62 26.87
CA SER A 2 -2.39 -16.48 26.45
C SER A 2 -1.13 -17.01 25.77
N PHE A 3 -0.69 -16.38 24.67
CA PHE A 3 0.43 -16.81 23.83
C PHE A 3 1.75 -16.08 24.14
N ASN A 4 1.97 -15.73 25.40
CA ASN A 4 3.18 -15.05 25.88
C ASN A 4 4.41 -15.98 25.87
N ASP A 5 4.68 -16.70 24.80
CA ASP A 5 5.78 -17.67 24.65
C ASP A 5 6.67 -17.37 23.44
N ASP A 6 6.69 -16.11 22.98
CA ASP A 6 7.59 -15.67 21.92
C ASP A 6 9.06 -15.72 22.36
N GLU A 7 9.92 -16.14 21.42
CA GLU A 7 11.36 -16.25 21.63
C GLU A 7 11.97 -14.87 21.92
N LEU A 8 12.90 -14.83 22.89
CA LEU A 8 13.73 -13.65 23.11
C LEU A 8 14.63 -13.49 21.87
N ILE A 9 14.60 -12.31 21.24
CA ILE A 9 15.47 -12.04 20.10
C ILE A 9 16.91 -12.18 20.56
N ILE A 10 17.64 -13.11 19.95
CA ILE A 10 19.09 -13.17 20.09
C ILE A 10 19.66 -12.24 19.02
N PRO A 11 20.17 -11.06 19.40
CA PRO A 11 20.82 -10.17 18.43
C PRO A 11 22.02 -10.90 17.82
N PRO A 12 22.25 -10.84 16.49
CA PRO A 12 23.49 -11.33 15.91
C PRO A 12 24.71 -10.74 16.66
N PRO A 13 25.84 -11.47 16.74
CA PRO A 13 26.97 -11.14 17.63
C PRO A 13 27.57 -9.72 17.48
N ASN A 14 27.18 -8.95 16.46
CA ASN A 14 27.59 -7.57 16.20
C ASN A 14 26.48 -6.49 16.36
N SER A 15 25.26 -6.83 16.79
CA SER A 15 24.14 -5.88 16.90
C SER A 15 23.82 -5.54 18.36
N GLY A 16 24.70 -4.79 19.02
CA GLY A 16 24.31 -4.08 20.24
C GLY A 16 23.20 -3.05 19.97
N PRO A 17 22.46 -2.59 21.00
CA PRO A 17 21.46 -1.54 20.86
C PRO A 17 22.14 -0.23 20.47
N ARG A 18 22.32 -0.01 19.16
CA ARG A 18 22.72 1.29 18.64
C ARG A 18 21.47 2.16 18.65
N PRO A 19 21.52 3.38 19.22
CA PRO A 19 20.48 4.35 19.00
C PRO A 19 20.38 4.59 17.48
N THR A 20 19.33 4.10 16.83
CA THR A 20 19.08 4.46 15.43
C THR A 20 18.71 5.93 15.42
N PRO A 21 19.51 6.81 14.78
CA PRO A 21 19.13 8.21 14.63
C PRO A 21 17.85 8.27 13.81
N ILE A 22 16.97 9.22 14.15
CA ILE A 22 15.87 9.55 13.24
C ILE A 22 16.54 10.14 12.00
N VAL A 23 16.32 9.52 10.85
CA VAL A 23 16.91 9.96 9.58
C VAL A 23 15.84 10.77 8.84
N PRO A 24 15.96 12.10 8.73
CA PRO A 24 15.06 12.92 7.93
C PRO A 24 15.07 12.48 6.46
N GLY A 25 14.01 12.81 5.71
CA GLY A 25 13.95 12.50 4.28
C GLY A 25 13.63 11.03 3.94
N ARG A 26 13.06 10.26 4.89
CA ARG A 26 12.50 8.92 4.63
C ARG A 26 11.19 8.95 3.84
N VAL A 27 10.58 10.11 3.73
CA VAL A 27 9.45 10.40 2.86
C VAL A 27 9.79 11.67 2.09
N GLN A 28 9.64 11.61 0.78
CA GLN A 28 9.74 12.75 -0.11
C GLN A 28 8.34 13.24 -0.46
N LEU A 29 8.06 14.52 -0.21
CA LEU A 29 6.81 15.18 -0.61
C LEU A 29 7.08 16.05 -1.85
N VAL A 30 6.28 15.85 -2.89
CA VAL A 30 6.30 16.67 -4.13
C VAL A 30 4.90 17.17 -4.41
N SER A 31 4.75 18.46 -4.70
CA SER A 31 3.48 19.04 -5.17
C SER A 31 3.50 19.27 -6.68
N LYS A 32 2.36 19.05 -7.33
CA LYS A 32 2.12 19.36 -8.74
C LYS A 32 0.82 20.13 -8.87
N ASN A 33 0.90 21.35 -9.40
CA ASN A 33 -0.20 22.29 -9.55
C ASN A 33 0.15 23.32 -10.63
N ASN A 34 -0.86 24.04 -11.12
CA ASN A 34 -0.63 25.22 -11.95
C ASN A 34 0.12 26.26 -11.11
N ASN A 35 1.21 26.79 -11.65
CA ASN A 35 2.03 27.80 -10.99
C ASN A 35 1.45 29.21 -11.11
N MET A 36 0.37 29.36 -11.88
CA MET A 36 -0.34 30.62 -12.09
C MET A 36 -1.84 30.44 -11.81
N ALA A 37 -2.48 31.51 -11.36
CA ALA A 37 -3.93 31.58 -11.17
C ALA A 37 -4.46 32.99 -11.52
N PRO A 38 -5.71 33.12 -11.99
CA PRO A 38 -6.37 34.40 -12.27
C PRO A 38 -6.46 35.31 -11.04
N LEU A 39 -6.83 36.58 -11.24
CA LEU A 39 -7.18 37.47 -10.13
C LEU A 39 -8.59 37.19 -9.62
N GLU A 40 -9.50 36.72 -10.48
CA GLU A 40 -10.85 36.32 -10.09
C GLU A 40 -10.86 35.09 -9.16
N GLU A 41 -12.01 34.85 -8.55
CA GLU A 41 -12.24 33.63 -7.79
C GLU A 41 -12.11 32.42 -8.73
N ASN A 42 -11.32 31.43 -8.34
CA ASN A 42 -11.12 30.24 -9.15
C ASN A 42 -10.75 29.01 -8.32
N THR A 43 -11.04 27.83 -8.87
CA THR A 43 -10.59 26.56 -8.29
C THR A 43 -9.17 26.23 -8.73
N GLN A 44 -8.36 25.76 -7.79
CA GLN A 44 -7.03 25.19 -8.03
C GLN A 44 -6.97 23.75 -7.53
N LYS A 45 -6.21 22.92 -8.26
CA LYS A 45 -5.97 21.53 -7.88
C LYS A 45 -4.50 21.34 -7.57
N VAL A 46 -4.23 20.77 -6.40
CA VAL A 46 -2.88 20.43 -5.97
C VAL A 46 -2.79 18.93 -5.78
N LEU A 47 -1.93 18.29 -6.56
CA LEU A 47 -1.55 16.90 -6.35
C LEU A 47 -0.33 16.85 -5.45
N LEU A 48 -0.45 16.19 -4.30
CA LEU A 48 0.65 15.86 -3.41
C LEU A 48 1.06 14.40 -3.64
N GLU A 49 2.33 14.16 -3.93
CA GLU A 49 2.93 12.83 -4.07
C GLU A 49 3.91 12.59 -2.91
N LEU A 50 3.61 11.58 -2.08
CA LEU A 50 4.47 11.10 -1.01
C LEU A 50 5.16 9.82 -1.43
N THR A 51 6.49 9.84 -1.53
CA THR A 51 7.29 8.70 -1.95
C THR A 51 8.14 8.19 -0.80
N GLY A 52 8.09 6.88 -0.56
CA GLY A 52 8.96 6.22 0.42
C GLY A 52 10.41 6.31 -0.02
N GLY A 53 11.28 6.74 0.88
CA GLY A 53 12.72 6.78 0.67
C GLY A 53 13.32 5.39 0.45
N ASP A 54 14.62 5.33 0.19
CA ASP A 54 15.33 4.08 0.02
C ASP A 54 15.36 3.25 1.32
N SER A 55 15.37 1.92 1.18
CA SER A 55 15.67 1.03 2.29
C SER A 55 17.11 1.28 2.75
N THR A 56 17.30 1.36 4.06
CA THR A 56 18.62 1.52 4.68
C THR A 56 18.95 0.24 5.42
N SER A 57 20.24 -0.10 5.51
CA SER A 57 20.77 -1.31 6.17
C SER A 57 20.27 -1.64 7.60
N ASP A 58 19.51 -0.74 8.21
CA ASP A 58 18.84 -0.88 9.50
C ASP A 58 17.31 -0.98 9.30
N ARG A 59 16.82 -1.93 8.50
CA ARG A 59 15.38 -2.20 8.38
C ARG A 59 14.81 -2.70 9.72
N SER A 60 13.55 -2.37 9.99
CA SER A 60 12.85 -2.92 11.16
C SER A 60 12.55 -4.39 10.96
N GLY A 61 12.68 -5.20 12.01
CA GLY A 61 12.33 -6.61 11.96
C GLY A 61 10.82 -6.81 11.78
N LEU A 62 10.42 -7.81 11.01
CA LEU A 62 9.04 -8.15 10.73
C LEU A 62 8.51 -9.20 11.72
N ASP A 63 7.31 -9.02 12.24
CA ASP A 63 6.51 -10.07 12.88
C ASP A 63 5.38 -10.47 11.94
N LEU A 64 5.57 -11.61 11.28
CA LEU A 64 4.63 -12.15 10.31
C LEU A 64 3.82 -13.28 10.93
N VAL A 65 2.50 -13.24 10.80
CA VAL A 65 1.64 -14.38 11.09
C VAL A 65 1.00 -14.87 9.80
N ALA A 66 1.32 -16.10 9.41
CA ALA A 66 0.68 -16.78 8.30
C ALA A 66 -0.52 -17.56 8.82
N VAL A 67 -1.73 -17.15 8.43
CA VAL A 67 -3.00 -17.80 8.74
C VAL A 67 -3.47 -18.54 7.49
N LEU A 68 -3.35 -19.86 7.50
CA LEU A 68 -3.42 -20.70 6.31
C LEU A 68 -4.59 -21.68 6.40
N ASP A 69 -5.43 -21.68 5.37
CA ASP A 69 -6.43 -22.70 5.16
C ASP A 69 -5.77 -24.04 4.82
N VAL A 70 -6.12 -25.07 5.59
CA VAL A 70 -5.72 -26.47 5.31
C VAL A 70 -6.97 -27.36 5.32
N SER A 71 -8.11 -26.82 4.90
CA SER A 71 -9.37 -27.56 4.79
C SER A 71 -9.31 -28.64 3.70
N GLY A 72 -10.35 -29.48 3.64
CA GLY A 72 -10.42 -30.57 2.65
C GLY A 72 -10.31 -30.12 1.18
N SER A 73 -10.71 -28.88 0.85
CA SER A 73 -10.62 -28.31 -0.51
C SER A 73 -9.18 -28.08 -0.97
N MET A 74 -8.24 -27.94 -0.03
CA MET A 74 -6.81 -27.76 -0.31
C MET A 74 -6.10 -29.04 -0.78
N GLN A 75 -6.78 -30.19 -0.84
CA GLN A 75 -6.18 -31.45 -1.29
C GLN A 75 -5.59 -31.35 -2.72
N GLY A 76 -4.57 -32.18 -2.98
CA GLY A 76 -3.87 -32.22 -4.26
C GLY A 76 -2.92 -31.05 -4.45
N GLU A 77 -2.89 -30.47 -5.65
CA GLU A 77 -1.88 -29.47 -6.03
C GLU A 77 -1.96 -28.18 -5.20
N LYS A 78 -3.15 -27.82 -4.69
CA LYS A 78 -3.38 -26.61 -3.91
C LYS A 78 -2.50 -26.54 -2.64
N ILE A 79 -2.48 -27.61 -1.84
CA ILE A 79 -1.61 -27.66 -0.64
C ILE A 79 -0.13 -27.64 -1.01
N ASP A 80 0.26 -28.29 -2.10
CA ASP A 80 1.66 -28.34 -2.54
C ASP A 80 2.17 -26.97 -3.01
N LYS A 81 1.32 -26.21 -3.72
CA LYS A 81 1.61 -24.82 -4.12
C LYS A 81 1.65 -23.89 -2.92
N MET A 82 0.73 -24.05 -1.95
CA MET A 82 0.78 -23.31 -0.69
C MET A 82 2.06 -23.59 0.10
N LYS A 83 2.46 -24.86 0.22
CA LYS A 83 3.73 -25.24 0.86
C LYS A 83 4.91 -24.60 0.16
N THR A 84 4.94 -24.63 -1.17
CA THR A 84 6.01 -24.00 -1.96
C THR A 84 6.08 -22.49 -1.73
N ALA A 85 4.94 -21.79 -1.76
CA ALA A 85 4.85 -20.37 -1.47
C ALA A 85 5.32 -20.03 -0.04
N MET A 86 4.96 -20.84 0.95
CA MET A 86 5.41 -20.66 2.34
C MET A 86 6.91 -20.95 2.51
N LYS A 87 7.47 -21.91 1.78
CA LYS A 87 8.92 -22.15 1.75
C LYS A 87 9.67 -20.96 1.17
N PHE A 88 9.14 -20.31 0.14
CA PHE A 88 9.68 -19.05 -0.37
C PHE A 88 9.68 -18.00 0.75
N VAL A 89 8.55 -17.79 1.43
CA VAL A 89 8.45 -16.83 2.55
C VAL A 89 9.53 -17.10 3.61
N VAL A 90 9.63 -18.34 4.12
CA VAL A 90 10.60 -18.73 5.15
C VAL A 90 12.05 -18.50 4.72
N LYS A 91 12.40 -18.76 3.45
CA LYS A 91 13.75 -18.55 2.91
C LYS A 91 14.09 -17.06 2.71
N LYS A 92 13.08 -16.20 2.50
CA LYS A 92 13.27 -14.76 2.35
C LYS A 92 13.46 -14.03 3.68
N LEU A 93 12.81 -14.48 4.74
CA LEU A 93 12.95 -13.91 6.08
C LEU A 93 14.41 -14.04 6.57
N SER A 94 14.86 -13.05 7.33
CA SER A 94 16.20 -13.04 7.92
C SER A 94 16.15 -13.20 9.45
N SER A 95 17.34 -13.29 10.05
CA SER A 95 17.49 -13.44 11.51
C SER A 95 16.80 -12.36 12.34
N ILE A 96 16.48 -11.17 11.81
CA ILE A 96 15.75 -10.15 12.59
C ILE A 96 14.23 -10.31 12.53
N ASP A 97 13.72 -11.19 11.67
CA ASP A 97 12.30 -11.42 11.45
C ASP A 97 11.78 -12.60 12.29
N ARG A 98 10.48 -12.57 12.58
CA ARG A 98 9.77 -13.62 13.27
C ARG A 98 8.57 -14.10 12.47
N LEU A 99 8.31 -15.40 12.51
CA LEU A 99 7.18 -16.04 11.86
C LEU A 99 6.41 -16.89 12.86
N SER A 100 5.07 -16.82 12.81
CA SER A 100 4.17 -17.81 13.39
C SER A 100 3.25 -18.35 12.30
N ILE A 101 3.00 -19.66 12.34
CA ILE A 101 2.11 -20.35 11.41
C ILE A 101 0.87 -20.78 12.18
N VAL A 102 -0.28 -20.28 11.75
CA VAL A 102 -1.60 -20.67 12.24
C VAL A 102 -2.30 -21.35 11.08
N THR A 103 -2.80 -22.56 11.29
CA THR A 103 -3.67 -23.22 10.33
C THR A 103 -5.10 -23.24 10.86
N PHE A 104 -6.07 -23.35 9.97
CA PHE A 104 -7.45 -23.54 10.38
C PHE A 104 -8.13 -24.59 9.52
N VAL A 105 -8.96 -25.37 10.20
CA VAL A 105 -9.91 -26.32 9.62
C VAL A 105 -11.25 -26.06 10.29
N ASP A 106 -11.71 -27.01 11.10
CA ASP A 106 -12.80 -26.85 12.06
C ASP A 106 -12.52 -25.80 13.16
N THR A 107 -11.28 -25.78 13.64
CA THR A 107 -10.75 -24.85 14.63
C THR A 107 -9.35 -24.43 14.23
N ALA A 108 -8.91 -23.27 14.70
CA ALA A 108 -7.56 -22.79 14.48
C ALA A 108 -6.55 -23.53 15.36
N THR A 109 -5.39 -23.83 14.77
CA THR A 109 -4.25 -24.43 15.47
C THR A 109 -3.02 -23.60 15.19
N ARG A 110 -2.36 -23.13 16.25
CA ARG A 110 -1.06 -22.47 16.14
C ARG A 110 0.03 -23.55 16.05
N ILE A 111 0.57 -23.75 14.85
CA ILE A 111 1.58 -24.77 14.53
C ILE A 111 2.92 -24.43 15.17
N CYS A 112 3.29 -23.15 15.23
CA CYS A 112 4.46 -22.69 15.96
C CYS A 112 4.20 -21.34 16.66
N PRO A 113 4.82 -21.09 17.83
CA PRO A 113 4.86 -19.76 18.42
C PRO A 113 5.56 -18.76 17.49
N LEU A 114 5.53 -17.47 17.83
CA LEU A 114 6.23 -16.45 17.06
C LEU A 114 7.74 -16.59 17.26
N ARG A 115 8.41 -17.18 16.26
CA ARG A 115 9.82 -17.61 16.35
C ARG A 115 10.72 -16.82 15.40
N GLN A 116 11.95 -16.57 15.84
CA GLN A 116 12.97 -15.89 15.04
C GLN A 116 13.42 -16.80 13.89
N VAL A 117 13.60 -16.26 12.68
CA VAL A 117 14.00 -17.04 11.50
C VAL A 117 15.52 -17.00 11.32
N THR A 118 16.20 -17.95 11.92
CA THR A 118 17.67 -18.09 11.89
C THR A 118 18.06 -19.32 11.06
N ASP A 119 19.33 -19.47 10.71
CA ASP A 119 19.84 -20.67 10.03
C ASP A 119 19.55 -21.97 10.79
N ALA A 120 19.42 -21.89 12.12
CA ALA A 120 19.08 -23.04 12.98
C ALA A 120 17.59 -23.36 13.00
N THR A 121 16.72 -22.34 13.01
CA THR A 121 15.26 -22.52 13.12
C THR A 121 14.57 -22.67 11.77
N GLN A 122 15.21 -22.21 10.68
CA GLN A 122 14.67 -22.28 9.33
C GLN A 122 14.34 -23.72 8.90
N PRO A 123 15.23 -24.74 9.07
CA PRO A 123 14.90 -26.12 8.72
C PRO A 123 13.69 -26.68 9.49
N GLU A 124 13.52 -26.28 10.75
CA GLU A 124 12.38 -26.70 11.57
C GLU A 124 11.06 -26.12 11.03
N LEU A 125 11.05 -24.83 10.66
CA LEU A 125 9.88 -24.18 10.05
C LEU A 125 9.52 -24.83 8.71
N LEU A 126 10.51 -25.16 7.88
CA LEU A 126 10.29 -25.88 6.62
C LEU A 126 9.69 -27.27 6.86
N GLY A 127 10.18 -28.01 7.87
CA GLY A 127 9.62 -29.30 8.26
C GLY A 127 8.16 -29.22 8.75
N LEU A 128 7.81 -28.17 9.49
CA LEU A 128 6.42 -27.92 9.91
C LEU A 128 5.49 -27.65 8.71
N ILE A 129 5.97 -26.91 7.71
CA ILE A 129 5.22 -26.65 6.47
C ILE A 129 5.03 -27.95 5.68
N ASP A 130 6.07 -28.78 5.57
CA ASP A 130 6.00 -30.07 4.87
C ASP A 130 5.01 -31.04 5.52
N ALA A 131 4.89 -30.99 6.85
CA ALA A 131 3.98 -31.82 7.63
C ALA A 131 2.50 -31.40 7.54
N LEU A 132 2.17 -30.25 6.93
CA LEU A 132 0.77 -29.81 6.80
C LEU A 132 -0.04 -30.81 5.96
N GLN A 133 -1.21 -31.19 6.48
CA GLN A 133 -2.13 -32.11 5.83
C GLN A 133 -3.52 -31.48 5.72
N PRO A 134 -4.16 -31.54 4.55
CA PRO A 134 -5.50 -30.99 4.37
C PRO A 134 -6.56 -31.87 5.03
N GLY A 135 -7.61 -31.28 5.60
CA GLY A 135 -8.76 -32.00 6.14
C GLY A 135 -9.77 -31.12 6.84
N GLY A 136 -10.94 -31.68 7.19
CA GLY A 136 -11.98 -30.96 7.92
C GLY A 136 -12.65 -29.82 7.13
N ASN A 137 -13.31 -28.92 7.88
CA ASN A 137 -14.07 -27.77 7.37
C ASN A 137 -13.23 -26.48 7.31
N THR A 138 -13.86 -25.32 7.12
CA THR A 138 -13.22 -24.02 6.90
C THR A 138 -13.74 -22.96 7.89
N ASN A 139 -12.96 -22.65 8.92
CA ASN A 139 -13.27 -21.68 9.97
C ASN A 139 -12.32 -20.46 9.94
N ILE A 140 -12.57 -19.56 8.99
CA ILE A 140 -11.73 -18.37 8.73
C ILE A 140 -11.67 -17.45 9.96
N SER A 141 -12.79 -17.26 10.67
CA SER A 141 -12.84 -16.33 11.81
C SER A 141 -12.00 -16.79 13.00
N ASP A 142 -12.00 -18.08 13.32
CA ASP A 142 -11.17 -18.64 14.39
C ASP A 142 -9.67 -18.55 14.03
N GLY A 143 -9.34 -18.80 12.75
CA GLY A 143 -7.98 -18.62 12.21
C GLY A 143 -7.50 -17.18 12.37
N LEU A 144 -8.32 -16.22 11.92
CA LEU A 144 -8.01 -14.79 12.00
C LEU A 144 -7.88 -14.32 13.46
N GLN A 145 -8.81 -14.70 14.34
CA GLN A 145 -8.76 -14.36 15.77
C GLN A 145 -7.50 -14.91 16.43
N THR A 146 -7.13 -16.16 16.12
CA THR A 146 -5.91 -16.78 16.64
C THR A 146 -4.66 -16.06 16.14
N GLY A 147 -4.60 -15.72 14.85
CA GLY A 147 -3.47 -14.99 14.29
C GLY A 147 -3.30 -13.59 14.88
N LEU A 148 -4.40 -12.84 15.03
CA LEU A 148 -4.39 -11.53 15.68
C LEU A 148 -3.98 -11.65 17.16
N LYS A 149 -4.42 -12.70 17.84
CA LYS A 149 -4.06 -12.96 19.23
C LYS A 149 -2.56 -13.25 19.41
N VAL A 150 -1.93 -13.96 18.47
CA VAL A 150 -0.46 -14.16 18.48
C VAL A 150 0.27 -12.82 18.48
N LEU A 151 -0.19 -11.87 17.65
CA LEU A 151 0.39 -10.52 17.63
C LEU A 151 0.05 -9.71 18.88
N ALA A 152 -1.17 -9.84 19.42
CA ALA A 152 -1.58 -9.09 20.61
C ALA A 152 -0.83 -9.54 21.88
N ASP A 153 -0.54 -10.83 22.00
CA ASP A 153 0.12 -11.44 23.17
C ASP A 153 1.67 -11.41 23.09
N ARG A 154 2.26 -10.76 22.08
CA ARG A 154 3.73 -10.72 21.91
C ARG A 154 4.41 -9.89 23.01
N ARG A 155 5.48 -10.42 23.61
CA ARG A 155 6.25 -9.73 24.65
C ARG A 155 7.04 -8.54 24.09
N LEU A 156 7.61 -8.69 22.90
CA LEU A 156 8.37 -7.64 22.22
C LEU A 156 7.57 -7.07 21.07
N SER A 157 7.07 -5.84 21.24
CA SER A 157 6.27 -5.13 20.22
C SER A 157 6.93 -3.87 19.66
N SER A 158 7.85 -3.26 20.41
CA SER A 158 8.56 -2.04 20.00
C SER A 158 9.61 -2.33 18.93
N GLY A 159 9.76 -1.42 17.98
CA GLY A 159 10.78 -1.47 16.93
C GLY A 159 10.41 -2.27 15.70
N ARG A 160 9.21 -2.86 15.62
CA ARG A 160 8.89 -3.93 14.66
C ARG A 160 7.71 -3.61 13.75
N VAL A 161 7.79 -4.13 12.53
CA VAL A 161 6.70 -4.15 11.56
C VAL A 161 5.84 -5.37 11.85
N VAL A 162 4.52 -5.29 11.65
CA VAL A 162 3.61 -6.42 11.85
C VAL A 162 2.79 -6.65 10.59
N GLY A 163 2.45 -7.91 10.31
CA GLY A 163 1.54 -8.26 9.23
C GLY A 163 0.92 -9.64 9.40
N VAL A 164 -0.32 -9.77 8.94
CA VAL A 164 -1.00 -11.06 8.82
C VAL A 164 -1.20 -11.37 7.34
N ILE A 165 -0.74 -12.54 6.91
CA ILE A 165 -1.13 -13.12 5.63
C ILE A 165 -2.24 -14.12 5.92
N LEU A 166 -3.44 -13.87 5.41
CA LEU A 166 -4.58 -14.78 5.50
C LEU A 166 -4.87 -15.36 4.12
N MET A 167 -4.79 -16.67 3.96
CA MET A 167 -5.12 -17.34 2.70
C MET A 167 -6.24 -18.34 2.92
N SER A 168 -7.24 -18.33 2.02
CA SER A 168 -8.30 -19.34 1.99
C SER A 168 -8.69 -19.68 0.55
N ASP A 169 -9.03 -20.95 0.33
CA ASP A 169 -9.47 -21.48 -0.96
C ASP A 169 -10.96 -21.87 -1.00
N GLY A 170 -11.65 -21.74 0.13
CA GLY A 170 -13.01 -22.22 0.32
C GLY A 170 -13.91 -21.20 1.00
N GLN A 171 -15.21 -21.51 1.00
CA GLN A 171 -16.21 -20.70 1.69
C GLN A 171 -16.20 -21.00 3.18
N GLN A 172 -16.40 -19.96 3.97
CA GLN A 172 -16.55 -20.15 5.41
C GLN A 172 -17.83 -20.96 5.69
N ASN A 173 -17.67 -22.14 6.26
CA ASN A 173 -18.77 -23.07 6.54
C ASN A 173 -18.87 -23.44 8.04
N ARG A 174 -17.98 -22.86 8.87
CA ARG A 174 -17.97 -22.99 10.33
C ARG A 174 -17.58 -21.67 11.00
N GLY A 175 -17.99 -21.50 12.26
CA GLY A 175 -17.70 -20.29 13.05
C GLY A 175 -18.61 -19.10 12.72
N GLY A 176 -18.32 -17.94 13.32
CA GLY A 176 -19.01 -16.67 13.02
C GLY A 176 -18.35 -15.95 11.85
N ASN A 177 -19.03 -15.02 11.18
CA ASN A 177 -18.51 -14.35 9.98
C ASN A 177 -17.16 -13.64 10.24
N ALA A 178 -16.10 -13.99 9.49
CA ALA A 178 -14.79 -13.38 9.66
C ALA A 178 -14.78 -11.86 9.38
N ALA A 179 -15.73 -11.36 8.58
CA ALA A 179 -15.90 -9.93 8.33
C ALA A 179 -16.22 -9.13 9.62
N ASP A 180 -16.78 -9.78 10.65
CA ASP A 180 -17.18 -9.15 11.91
C ASP A 180 -16.05 -9.16 12.97
N VAL A 181 -14.89 -9.75 12.66
CA VAL A 181 -13.76 -9.81 13.58
C VAL A 181 -13.14 -8.42 13.75
N LYS A 182 -12.93 -8.00 14.99
CA LYS A 182 -12.24 -6.74 15.31
C LYS A 182 -10.73 -6.90 15.11
N ILE A 183 -10.23 -6.39 13.99
CA ILE A 183 -8.82 -6.54 13.58
C ILE A 183 -7.87 -5.61 14.36
N GLY A 184 -8.33 -4.39 14.68
CA GLY A 184 -7.48 -3.35 15.27
C GLY A 184 -6.45 -2.81 14.27
N ASN A 185 -5.30 -2.32 14.76
CA ASN A 185 -4.27 -1.67 13.94
C ASN A 185 -3.25 -2.66 13.34
N VAL A 186 -3.71 -3.83 12.90
CA VAL A 186 -2.87 -4.85 12.26
C VAL A 186 -3.26 -4.94 10.79
N PRO A 187 -2.33 -4.78 9.83
CA PRO A 187 -2.62 -5.02 8.43
C PRO A 187 -2.86 -6.51 8.17
N VAL A 188 -3.98 -6.84 7.53
CA VAL A 188 -4.33 -8.19 7.13
C VAL A 188 -4.40 -8.26 5.61
N TYR A 189 -3.46 -8.97 5.00
CA TYR A 189 -3.38 -9.20 3.57
C TYR A 189 -4.07 -10.53 3.27
N THR A 190 -5.20 -10.45 2.57
CA THR A 190 -6.02 -11.64 2.28
C THR A 190 -5.78 -12.15 0.87
N PHE A 191 -5.70 -13.46 0.70
CA PHE A 191 -5.49 -14.14 -0.58
C PHE A 191 -6.62 -15.14 -0.81
N GLY A 192 -7.44 -14.89 -1.83
CA GLY A 192 -8.39 -15.87 -2.34
C GLY A 192 -7.68 -16.80 -3.32
N PHE A 193 -7.64 -18.10 -3.00
CA PHE A 193 -6.87 -19.10 -3.76
C PHE A 193 -7.79 -20.05 -4.53
N GLY A 194 -7.58 -20.19 -5.84
CA GLY A 194 -8.47 -20.98 -6.70
C GLY A 194 -9.79 -20.26 -6.98
N ALA A 195 -10.90 -20.99 -7.04
CA ALA A 195 -12.20 -20.47 -7.49
C ALA A 195 -13.32 -20.54 -6.43
N ASP A 196 -13.12 -21.27 -5.33
CA ASP A 196 -14.21 -21.67 -4.43
C ASP A 196 -14.30 -20.82 -3.15
N TYR A 197 -13.43 -19.82 -2.99
CA TYR A 197 -13.41 -18.97 -1.79
C TYR A 197 -14.55 -17.95 -1.79
N ASP A 198 -14.88 -17.38 -0.62
CA ASP A 198 -15.81 -16.25 -0.53
C ASP A 198 -15.05 -14.91 -0.66
N PRO A 199 -15.10 -14.22 -1.82
CA PRO A 199 -14.40 -12.96 -2.02
C PRO A 199 -14.94 -11.85 -1.12
N THR A 200 -16.21 -11.90 -0.74
CA THR A 200 -16.86 -10.86 0.06
C THR A 200 -16.27 -10.84 1.47
N VAL A 201 -16.09 -12.03 2.07
CA VAL A 201 -15.50 -12.17 3.40
C VAL A 201 -14.04 -11.74 3.41
N LEU A 202 -13.22 -12.24 2.48
CA LEU A 202 -11.79 -11.88 2.43
C LEU A 202 -11.58 -10.39 2.15
N ASN A 203 -12.33 -9.83 1.21
CA ASN A 203 -12.31 -8.39 0.93
C ASN A 203 -12.72 -7.57 2.16
N ALA A 204 -13.77 -7.98 2.88
CA ALA A 204 -14.20 -7.28 4.09
C ALA A 204 -13.11 -7.31 5.18
N VAL A 205 -12.46 -8.47 5.40
CA VAL A 205 -11.34 -8.59 6.34
C VAL A 205 -10.20 -7.64 5.96
N ALA A 206 -9.76 -7.62 4.70
CA ALA A 206 -8.71 -6.71 4.25
C ALA A 206 -9.09 -5.23 4.44
N ARG A 207 -10.31 -4.85 4.06
CA ARG A 207 -10.81 -3.46 4.17
C ARG A 207 -10.94 -2.99 5.63
N ASN A 208 -11.34 -3.89 6.52
CA ASN A 208 -11.46 -3.62 7.96
C ASN A 208 -10.10 -3.54 8.67
N SER A 209 -9.01 -3.86 7.98
CA SER A 209 -7.63 -3.76 8.49
C SER A 209 -6.93 -2.50 7.98
N MET A 210 -6.08 -1.89 8.80
CA MET A 210 -5.28 -0.74 8.39
C MET A 210 -4.14 -1.18 7.48
N GLY A 211 -4.17 -0.81 6.20
CA GLY A 211 -3.10 -1.11 5.23
C GLY A 211 -3.19 -2.48 4.52
N GLY A 212 -4.18 -3.30 4.85
CA GLY A 212 -4.43 -4.59 4.17
C GLY A 212 -5.00 -4.44 2.76
N THR A 213 -4.74 -5.46 1.93
CA THR A 213 -5.24 -5.59 0.56
C THR A 213 -5.83 -6.98 0.32
N PHE A 214 -6.76 -7.07 -0.63
CA PHE A 214 -7.32 -8.34 -1.06
C PHE A 214 -6.73 -8.74 -2.41
N SER A 215 -6.10 -9.91 -2.46
CA SER A 215 -5.45 -10.48 -3.65
C SER A 215 -6.20 -11.72 -4.14
N VAL A 216 -6.29 -11.84 -5.46
CA VAL A 216 -6.97 -12.93 -6.17
C VAL A 216 -5.94 -13.78 -6.89
N VAL A 217 -5.89 -15.06 -6.54
CA VAL A 217 -4.95 -16.05 -7.07
C VAL A 217 -5.74 -17.19 -7.70
N ASN A 218 -6.24 -16.95 -8.92
CA ASN A 218 -7.08 -17.93 -9.63
C ASN A 218 -6.24 -19.11 -10.16
N ASP A 219 -5.04 -18.81 -10.67
CA ASP A 219 -4.08 -19.81 -11.11
C ASP A 219 -3.23 -20.26 -9.92
N VAL A 220 -3.31 -21.56 -9.61
CA VAL A 220 -2.63 -22.14 -8.45
C VAL A 220 -1.11 -22.03 -8.54
N ASP A 221 -0.56 -21.91 -9.76
CA ASP A 221 0.87 -21.73 -10.00
C ASP A 221 1.37 -20.33 -9.64
N THR A 222 0.46 -19.38 -9.39
CA THR A 222 0.81 -17.98 -9.14
C THR A 222 0.84 -17.59 -7.66
N LEU A 223 0.62 -18.54 -6.74
CA LEU A 223 0.55 -18.27 -5.31
C LEU A 223 1.87 -17.76 -4.73
N SER A 224 3.01 -18.39 -5.07
CA SER A 224 4.34 -17.93 -4.61
C SER A 224 4.62 -16.52 -5.09
N MET A 225 4.22 -16.19 -6.33
CA MET A 225 4.33 -14.84 -6.87
C MET A 225 3.50 -13.86 -6.07
N ALA A 226 2.22 -14.16 -5.78
CA ALA A 226 1.36 -13.28 -4.99
C ALA A 226 1.90 -13.06 -3.57
N PHE A 227 2.35 -14.13 -2.90
CA PHE A 227 2.98 -14.05 -1.57
C PHE A 227 4.26 -13.23 -1.59
N SER A 228 5.08 -13.37 -2.64
CA SER A 228 6.32 -12.62 -2.78
C SER A 228 6.09 -11.11 -2.87
N GLN A 229 4.99 -10.67 -3.50
CA GLN A 229 4.65 -9.26 -3.58
C GLN A 229 4.33 -8.66 -2.20
N CYS A 230 3.47 -9.34 -1.44
CA CYS A 230 3.11 -8.91 -0.09
C CYS A 230 4.34 -8.89 0.83
N LEU A 231 5.14 -9.96 0.79
CA LEU A 231 6.34 -10.08 1.60
C LEU A 231 7.37 -8.99 1.26
N ALA A 232 7.58 -8.68 -0.02
CA ALA A 232 8.46 -7.60 -0.45
C ALA A 232 8.08 -6.25 0.17
N GLY A 233 6.78 -5.92 0.18
CA GLY A 233 6.27 -4.71 0.83
C GLY A 233 6.54 -4.69 2.33
N LEU A 234 6.16 -5.77 3.02
CA LEU A 234 6.34 -5.89 4.47
C LEU A 234 7.80 -5.82 4.92
N LEU A 235 8.73 -6.36 4.13
CA LEU A 235 10.17 -6.31 4.41
C LEU A 235 10.83 -4.98 4.03
N THR A 236 10.10 -4.09 3.35
CA THR A 236 10.61 -2.78 2.91
C THR A 236 9.83 -1.60 3.47
N VAL A 237 9.13 -1.77 4.59
CA VAL A 237 8.53 -0.65 5.34
C VAL A 237 9.64 0.31 5.78
N VAL A 238 9.62 1.53 5.26
CA VAL A 238 10.61 2.57 5.58
C VAL A 238 10.12 3.54 6.64
N VAL A 239 8.80 3.73 6.75
CA VAL A 239 8.16 4.53 7.79
C VAL A 239 6.83 3.91 8.22
N GLN A 240 6.46 4.12 9.48
CA GLN A 240 5.21 3.66 10.09
C GLN A 240 4.35 4.85 10.49
N ASP A 241 3.03 4.64 10.61
CA ASP A 241 2.07 5.68 11.06
C ASP A 241 2.21 7.03 10.31
N LEU A 242 2.45 6.99 8.99
CA LEU A 242 2.51 8.19 8.17
C LEU A 242 1.17 8.93 8.19
N THR A 243 1.21 10.19 8.58
CA THR A 243 0.09 11.12 8.46
C THR A 243 0.50 12.33 7.64
N VAL A 244 -0.45 12.89 6.90
CA VAL A 244 -0.27 14.13 6.12
C VAL A 244 -1.39 15.07 6.49
N THR A 245 -1.04 16.27 6.91
CA THR A 245 -1.99 17.33 7.21
C THR A 245 -1.85 18.41 6.17
N VAL A 246 -2.94 18.71 5.48
CA VAL A 246 -3.06 19.84 4.56
C VAL A 246 -3.89 20.93 5.22
N ALA A 247 -3.40 22.17 5.23
CA ALA A 247 -4.05 23.30 5.85
C ALA A 247 -4.23 24.45 4.85
N ARG A 248 -5.36 25.13 4.95
CA ARG A 248 -5.59 26.38 4.21
C ARG A 248 -4.57 27.43 4.63
N VAL A 249 -4.33 28.38 3.74
CA VAL A 249 -3.66 29.64 4.10
C VAL A 249 -4.75 30.69 4.29
N GLU A 250 -4.76 31.34 5.44
CA GLU A 250 -5.78 32.33 5.81
C GLU A 250 -5.84 33.44 4.76
N ASP A 251 -7.07 33.84 4.39
CA ASP A 251 -7.40 34.81 3.33
C ASP A 251 -6.91 34.48 1.91
N GLU A 252 -6.17 33.38 1.71
CA GLU A 252 -5.63 32.98 0.40
C GLU A 252 -6.37 31.79 -0.21
N SER A 253 -6.88 30.87 0.61
CA SER A 253 -7.55 29.67 0.09
C SER A 253 -8.56 29.04 1.05
N THR A 254 -9.45 28.24 0.49
CA THR A 254 -10.34 27.33 1.23
C THR A 254 -10.24 25.92 0.64
N ILE A 255 -10.03 24.91 1.48
CA ILE A 255 -10.06 23.50 1.08
C ILE A 255 -11.51 23.10 0.80
N GLN A 256 -11.83 22.78 -0.46
CA GLN A 256 -13.15 22.28 -0.86
C GLN A 256 -13.22 20.75 -0.71
N LYS A 257 -12.16 20.04 -1.08
CA LYS A 257 -12.13 18.57 -1.08
C LYS A 257 -10.70 18.04 -0.96
N VAL A 258 -10.55 16.92 -0.25
CA VAL A 258 -9.30 16.14 -0.20
C VAL A 258 -9.57 14.71 -0.66
N ALA A 259 -9.10 14.37 -1.85
CA ALA A 259 -9.22 13.03 -2.42
C ALA A 259 -7.96 12.21 -2.10
N ALA A 260 -8.09 11.25 -1.18
CA ALA A 260 -7.03 10.38 -0.73
C ALA A 260 -7.52 8.92 -0.58
N GLY A 261 -8.22 8.39 -1.59
CA GLY A 261 -8.76 7.02 -1.54
C GLY A 261 -9.72 6.80 -0.35
N ASN A 262 -9.60 5.65 0.33
CA ASN A 262 -10.39 5.31 1.51
C ASN A 262 -9.63 5.52 2.84
N TYR A 263 -8.53 6.26 2.81
CA TYR A 263 -7.75 6.53 4.01
C TYR A 263 -8.57 7.33 5.02
N PRO A 264 -8.46 7.02 6.33
CA PRO A 264 -9.13 7.81 7.36
C PRO A 264 -8.72 9.27 7.28
N GLN A 265 -9.72 10.16 7.30
CA GLN A 265 -9.52 11.60 7.29
C GLN A 265 -10.13 12.23 8.54
N THR A 266 -9.42 13.16 9.16
CA THR A 266 -9.93 14.00 10.25
C THR A 266 -9.87 15.46 9.81
N GLN A 267 -10.95 16.20 9.99
CA GLN A 267 -11.03 17.62 9.64
C GLN A 267 -10.97 18.48 10.90
N ASP A 268 -10.20 19.55 10.86
CA ASP A 268 -10.21 20.62 11.86
C ASP A 268 -10.75 21.89 11.20
N ALA A 269 -12.01 22.22 11.51
CA ALA A 269 -12.69 23.39 10.96
C ALA A 269 -12.08 24.71 11.46
N ASN A 270 -11.50 24.74 12.66
CA ASN A 270 -10.90 25.97 13.21
C ASN A 270 -9.58 26.27 12.50
N ALA A 271 -8.75 25.23 12.33
CA ALA A 271 -7.49 25.33 11.60
C ALA A 271 -7.71 25.38 10.07
N GLY A 272 -8.89 24.98 9.57
CA GLY A 272 -9.16 24.81 8.14
C GLY A 272 -8.23 23.76 7.52
N SER A 273 -8.04 22.63 8.22
CA SER A 273 -7.11 21.59 7.83
C SER A 273 -7.75 20.20 7.76
N VAL A 274 -7.12 19.32 6.98
CA VAL A 274 -7.52 17.92 6.82
C VAL A 274 -6.28 17.05 7.03
N THR A 275 -6.38 16.08 7.93
CA THR A 275 -5.32 15.10 8.18
C THR A 275 -5.72 13.74 7.61
N VAL A 276 -4.86 13.19 6.75
CA VAL A 276 -5.00 11.86 6.15
C VAL A 276 -4.04 10.90 6.84
N ALA A 277 -4.55 9.77 7.35
CA ALA A 277 -3.74 8.73 7.97
C ALA A 277 -3.45 7.59 6.98
N PHE A 278 -2.20 7.48 6.52
CA PHE A 278 -1.77 6.48 5.52
C PHE A 278 -1.29 5.16 6.14
N GLY A 279 -0.86 5.17 7.40
CA GLY A 279 -0.23 4.03 8.04
C GLY A 279 1.18 3.81 7.50
N ASP A 280 1.55 2.57 7.20
CA ASP A 280 2.91 2.25 6.74
C ASP A 280 3.13 2.61 5.27
N LEU A 281 4.37 3.00 4.95
CA LEU A 281 4.83 3.28 3.57
C LEU A 281 6.08 2.45 3.25
N TYR A 282 6.07 1.77 2.10
CA TYR A 282 7.19 0.95 1.64
C TYR A 282 8.24 1.77 0.90
N SER A 283 9.46 1.24 0.79
CA SER A 283 10.52 1.79 -0.05
C SER A 283 10.01 1.97 -1.47
N LYS A 284 10.12 3.19 -2.00
CA LYS A 284 9.63 3.61 -3.32
C LYS A 284 8.12 3.45 -3.56
N GLU A 285 7.32 3.16 -2.54
CA GLU A 285 5.86 3.22 -2.65
C GLU A 285 5.42 4.69 -2.74
N VAL A 286 4.44 4.98 -3.59
CA VAL A 286 3.92 6.33 -3.84
C VAL A 286 2.49 6.43 -3.36
N ARG A 287 2.20 7.51 -2.65
CA ARG A 287 0.89 7.87 -2.08
C ARG A 287 0.49 9.25 -2.61
N LYS A 288 -0.67 9.33 -3.24
CA LYS A 288 -1.17 10.55 -3.88
C LYS A 288 -2.39 11.11 -3.16
N VAL A 289 -2.45 12.44 -3.07
CA VAL A 289 -3.59 13.20 -2.55
C VAL A 289 -3.88 14.34 -3.52
N ILE A 290 -5.14 14.49 -3.94
CA ILE A 290 -5.59 15.70 -4.64
C ILE A 290 -6.32 16.59 -3.64
N VAL A 291 -5.91 17.85 -3.57
CA VAL A 291 -6.57 18.90 -2.81
C VAL A 291 -7.21 19.88 -3.78
N ASP A 292 -8.53 19.99 -3.74
CA ASP A 292 -9.29 21.01 -4.46
C ASP A 292 -9.39 22.25 -3.56
N LEU A 293 -8.89 23.39 -4.05
CA LEU A 293 -8.83 24.67 -3.37
C LEU A 293 -9.69 25.70 -4.08
N LEU A 294 -10.43 26.50 -3.33
CA LEU A 294 -11.02 27.74 -3.82
C LEU A 294 -10.10 28.90 -3.45
N LEU A 295 -9.65 29.66 -4.45
CA LEU A 295 -8.91 30.91 -4.23
C LEU A 295 -9.87 32.09 -4.39
N PRO A 296 -9.89 33.06 -3.46
CA PRO A 296 -10.78 34.22 -3.52
C PRO A 296 -10.31 35.23 -4.57
N ALA A 297 -11.21 36.11 -5.01
CA ALA A 297 -10.85 37.22 -5.87
C ALA A 297 -9.89 38.19 -5.18
N ILE A 298 -8.90 38.70 -5.91
CA ILE A 298 -7.95 39.72 -5.45
C ILE A 298 -7.73 40.79 -6.52
N ASP A 299 -7.22 41.97 -6.14
CA ASP A 299 -7.14 43.11 -7.07
C ASP A 299 -5.75 43.34 -7.68
N THR A 300 -4.72 42.61 -7.23
CA THR A 300 -3.32 42.88 -7.59
C THR A 300 -2.52 41.62 -7.88
N ASP A 301 -1.70 41.67 -8.91
CA ASP A 301 -0.72 40.64 -9.22
C ASP A 301 0.27 40.44 -8.07
N ARG A 302 0.38 39.20 -7.57
CA ARG A 302 1.30 38.84 -6.49
C ARG A 302 1.53 37.33 -6.40
N GLY A 303 2.56 36.93 -5.67
CA GLY A 303 2.66 35.57 -5.16
C GLY A 303 1.63 35.34 -4.05
N ALA A 304 1.05 34.15 -4.02
CA ALA A 304 0.12 33.70 -3.00
C ALA A 304 0.50 32.28 -2.56
N ASP A 305 0.67 32.09 -1.25
CA ASP A 305 0.80 30.78 -0.65
C ASP A 305 -0.62 30.23 -0.49
N ILE A 306 -0.94 29.11 -1.14
CA ILE A 306 -2.33 28.63 -1.25
C ILE A 306 -2.60 27.34 -0.48
N LEU A 307 -1.55 26.64 -0.05
CA LEU A 307 -1.68 25.41 0.73
C LEU A 307 -0.44 25.22 1.58
N GLU A 308 -0.63 24.81 2.82
CA GLU A 308 0.43 24.26 3.65
C GLU A 308 0.24 22.75 3.80
N ALA A 309 1.31 21.98 3.63
CA ALA A 309 1.33 20.54 3.82
C ALA A 309 2.42 20.17 4.83
N THR A 310 2.03 19.47 5.89
CA THR A 310 2.94 18.86 6.86
C THR A 310 2.75 17.34 6.84
N TYR A 311 3.78 16.61 7.25
CA TYR A 311 3.68 15.16 7.41
C TYR A 311 4.47 14.69 8.62
N SER A 312 4.00 13.64 9.27
CA SER A 312 4.69 13.01 10.37
C SER A 312 4.68 11.50 10.22
N TYR A 313 5.70 10.84 10.75
CA TYR A 313 5.80 9.38 10.72
C TYR A 313 6.69 8.86 11.85
N LYS A 314 6.66 7.56 12.07
CA LYS A 314 7.55 6.86 12.99
C LYS A 314 8.63 6.09 12.23
N THR A 315 9.87 6.20 12.70
CA THR A 315 10.98 5.30 12.32
C THR A 315 11.59 4.73 13.57
N ALA A 316 11.69 3.40 13.66
CA ALA A 316 12.12 2.72 14.89
C ALA A 316 11.38 3.27 16.15
N TRP A 317 10.07 3.56 16.00
CA TRP A 317 9.17 4.08 17.04
C TRP A 317 9.46 5.49 17.55
N LYS A 318 10.38 6.20 16.91
CA LYS A 318 10.59 7.63 17.15
C LYS A 318 9.78 8.44 16.15
N LEU A 319 9.05 9.42 16.67
CA LEU A 319 8.28 10.35 15.85
C LEU A 319 9.21 11.32 15.14
N PHE A 320 8.97 11.52 13.85
CA PHE A 320 9.52 12.59 13.04
C PHE A 320 8.38 13.46 12.55
N ASP A 321 8.51 14.76 12.76
CA ASP A 321 7.61 15.78 12.21
C ASP A 321 8.37 16.58 11.16
N ALA A 322 7.85 16.59 9.93
CA ALA A 322 8.44 17.37 8.86
C ALA A 322 8.10 18.85 9.03
N PRO A 323 9.02 19.77 8.65
CA PRO A 323 8.68 21.17 8.52
C PRO A 323 7.57 21.37 7.48
N PRO A 324 6.75 22.42 7.61
CA PRO A 324 5.71 22.70 6.63
C PRO A 324 6.27 22.96 5.23
N ALA A 325 5.62 22.37 4.23
CA ALA A 325 5.84 22.64 2.82
C ALA A 325 4.70 23.51 2.29
N THR A 326 5.05 24.67 1.74
CA THR A 326 4.08 25.63 1.20
C THR A 326 3.98 25.48 -0.31
N VAL A 327 2.75 25.46 -0.83
CA VAL A 327 2.47 25.53 -2.27
C VAL A 327 2.16 26.97 -2.62
N THR A 328 2.94 27.54 -3.53
CA THR A 328 2.83 28.94 -3.95
C THR A 328 2.41 29.02 -5.42
N VAL A 329 1.55 29.99 -5.74
CA VAL A 329 1.16 30.33 -7.12
C VAL A 329 1.39 31.82 -7.37
N ARG A 330 1.48 32.20 -8.65
CA ARG A 330 1.44 33.60 -9.09
C ARG A 330 0.01 33.97 -9.50
N ARG A 331 -0.61 34.90 -8.77
CA ARG A 331 -1.89 35.52 -9.13
C ARG A 331 -1.65 36.62 -10.17
N SER A 332 -2.34 36.59 -11.30
CA SER A 332 -2.10 37.52 -12.43
C SER A 332 -3.39 37.90 -13.17
N GLY A 333 -3.51 39.14 -13.65
CA GLY A 333 -4.61 39.57 -14.53
C GLY A 333 -4.41 39.25 -16.02
N SER A 334 -3.24 38.72 -16.38
CA SER A 334 -2.87 38.38 -17.77
C SER A 334 -3.50 37.07 -18.24
N ALA A 335 -3.83 36.97 -19.53
CA ALA A 335 -4.32 35.73 -20.14
C ALA A 335 -3.38 34.53 -19.89
N PHE A 336 -3.96 33.40 -19.48
CA PHE A 336 -3.25 32.18 -19.13
C PHE A 336 -3.15 31.24 -20.34
N PRO A 337 -2.00 30.57 -20.55
CA PRO A 337 -1.86 29.63 -21.66
C PRO A 337 -2.67 28.33 -21.48
N GLU A 338 -2.99 27.93 -20.24
CA GLU A 338 -3.70 26.67 -19.94
C GLU A 338 -4.68 26.87 -18.78
N ASP A 339 -5.98 26.64 -19.01
CA ASP A 339 -7.00 26.49 -17.94
C ASP A 339 -6.97 25.09 -17.31
N ASP A 340 -6.41 24.11 -18.03
CA ASP A 340 -6.38 22.72 -17.60
C ASP A 340 -5.38 22.50 -16.45
N PRO A 341 -5.65 21.54 -15.54
CA PRO A 341 -4.67 21.12 -14.55
C PRO A 341 -3.43 20.50 -15.21
N PRO A 342 -2.28 20.43 -14.51
CA PRO A 342 -1.12 19.73 -15.01
C PRO A 342 -1.45 18.28 -15.35
N VAL A 343 -0.81 17.72 -16.39
CA VAL A 343 -1.10 16.37 -16.88
C VAL A 343 -1.03 15.29 -15.78
N ASP A 344 -0.15 15.45 -14.80
CA ASP A 344 -0.04 14.53 -13.66
C ASP A 344 -1.26 14.56 -12.73
N VAL A 345 -1.88 15.74 -12.56
CA VAL A 345 -3.15 15.89 -11.84
C VAL A 345 -4.26 15.19 -12.62
N MET A 346 -4.34 15.44 -13.93
CA MET A 346 -5.34 14.81 -14.81
C MET A 346 -5.23 13.27 -14.82
N LYS A 347 -4.00 12.74 -14.83
CA LYS A 347 -3.75 11.28 -14.73
C LYS A 347 -4.28 10.69 -13.41
N GLU A 348 -4.05 11.38 -12.30
CA GLU A 348 -4.54 10.92 -11.01
C GLU A 348 -6.07 11.06 -10.88
N GLU A 349 -6.66 12.11 -11.45
CA GLU A 349 -8.11 12.23 -11.57
C GLU A 349 -8.72 11.12 -12.42
N ALA A 350 -8.09 10.79 -13.55
CA ALA A 350 -8.48 9.68 -14.41
C ALA A 350 -8.45 8.36 -13.63
N ARG A 351 -7.37 8.08 -12.86
CA ARG A 351 -7.28 6.91 -11.98
C ARG A 351 -8.43 6.85 -10.97
N LEU A 352 -8.73 7.95 -10.28
CA LEU A 352 -9.81 8.01 -9.30
C LEU A 352 -11.19 7.82 -9.95
N LYS A 353 -11.40 8.39 -11.13
CA LYS A 353 -12.61 8.21 -11.94
C LYS A 353 -12.76 6.75 -12.38
N THR A 354 -11.70 6.13 -12.90
CA THR A 354 -11.68 4.70 -13.26
C THR A 354 -12.03 3.81 -12.07
N ALA A 355 -11.39 4.00 -10.91
CA ALA A 355 -11.69 3.22 -9.71
C ALA A 355 -13.16 3.38 -9.26
N THR A 356 -13.70 4.59 -9.38
CA THR A 356 -15.12 4.86 -9.08
C THR A 356 -16.05 4.12 -10.05
N MET A 357 -15.73 4.14 -11.35
CA MET A 357 -16.51 3.47 -12.38
C MET A 357 -16.44 1.95 -12.27
N ILE A 358 -15.28 1.38 -11.88
CA ILE A 358 -15.15 -0.06 -11.57
C ILE A 358 -16.09 -0.45 -10.42
N ARG A 359 -16.13 0.34 -9.35
CA ARG A 359 -17.05 0.10 -8.21
C ARG A 359 -18.52 0.18 -8.62
N GLN A 360 -18.87 1.16 -9.47
CA GLN A 360 -20.22 1.31 -10.00
C GLN A 360 -20.60 0.12 -10.89
N ALA A 361 -19.72 -0.27 -11.82
CA ALA A 361 -19.90 -1.43 -12.69
C ALA A 361 -20.06 -2.72 -11.87
N ARG A 362 -19.23 -2.93 -10.83
CA ARG A 362 -19.40 -4.06 -9.91
C ARG A 362 -20.78 -4.03 -9.25
N THR A 363 -21.22 -2.87 -8.74
CA THR A 363 -22.54 -2.75 -8.08
C THR A 363 -23.70 -3.04 -9.05
N MET A 364 -23.58 -2.62 -10.32
CA MET A 364 -24.55 -2.92 -11.38
C MET A 364 -24.57 -4.43 -11.70
N ALA A 365 -23.40 -5.04 -11.84
CA ALA A 365 -23.24 -6.48 -12.12
C ALA A 365 -23.72 -7.36 -10.94
N ASP A 366 -23.49 -6.93 -9.69
CA ASP A 366 -24.08 -7.54 -8.49
C ASP A 366 -25.62 -7.50 -8.55
N GLY A 367 -26.19 -6.42 -9.11
CA GLY A 367 -27.61 -6.25 -9.38
C GLY A 367 -28.12 -6.96 -10.65
N LYS A 368 -27.31 -7.82 -11.28
CA LYS A 368 -27.60 -8.53 -12.55
C LYS A 368 -27.85 -7.61 -13.75
N LYS A 369 -27.27 -6.40 -13.73
CA LYS A 369 -27.33 -5.42 -14.83
C LYS A 369 -25.98 -5.36 -15.54
N LEU A 370 -25.64 -6.42 -16.27
CA LEU A 370 -24.33 -6.52 -16.92
C LEU A 370 -24.16 -5.53 -18.08
N ASP A 371 -25.21 -5.24 -18.84
CA ASP A 371 -25.14 -4.26 -19.93
C ASP A 371 -24.78 -2.86 -19.38
N ASP A 372 -25.48 -2.40 -18.35
CA ASP A 372 -25.17 -1.14 -17.65
C ASP A 372 -23.74 -1.14 -17.07
N ALA A 373 -23.28 -2.28 -16.54
CA ALA A 373 -21.93 -2.44 -16.00
C ALA A 373 -20.86 -2.35 -17.09
N LEU A 374 -21.08 -2.99 -18.24
CA LEU A 374 -20.19 -2.96 -19.39
C LEU A 374 -20.13 -1.56 -20.00
N ASP A 375 -21.27 -0.88 -20.16
CA ASP A 375 -21.33 0.52 -20.61
C ASP A 375 -20.52 1.42 -19.68
N LYS A 376 -20.60 1.20 -18.37
CA LYS A 376 -19.82 1.95 -17.37
C LYS A 376 -18.31 1.73 -17.51
N LEU A 377 -17.87 0.50 -17.82
CA LEU A 377 -16.45 0.21 -18.05
C LEU A 377 -15.94 0.77 -19.39
N VAL A 378 -16.77 0.79 -20.43
CA VAL A 378 -16.46 1.43 -21.71
C VAL A 378 -16.36 2.95 -21.54
N GLU A 379 -17.25 3.56 -20.76
CA GLU A 379 -17.16 4.98 -20.38
C GLU A 379 -15.83 5.28 -19.67
N ALA A 380 -15.41 4.40 -18.75
CA ALA A 380 -14.12 4.53 -18.07
C ALA A 380 -12.94 4.43 -19.05
N GLN A 381 -13.01 3.53 -20.03
CA GLN A 381 -11.96 3.36 -21.04
C GLN A 381 -11.85 4.59 -21.95
N ASN A 382 -12.99 5.14 -22.39
CA ASN A 382 -13.03 6.35 -23.20
C ASN A 382 -12.46 7.55 -22.44
N ALA A 383 -12.79 7.68 -21.15
CA ALA A 383 -12.29 8.77 -20.30
C ALA A 383 -10.76 8.76 -20.10
N LEU A 384 -10.08 7.60 -20.28
CA LEU A 384 -8.62 7.56 -20.28
C LEU A 384 -8.02 8.23 -21.52
N GLY A 385 -8.76 8.24 -22.64
CA GLY A 385 -8.35 8.89 -23.90
C GLY A 385 -8.40 10.42 -23.85
N ASP A 386 -9.10 10.99 -22.87
CA ASP A 386 -9.21 12.45 -22.68
C ASP A 386 -7.95 13.06 -22.01
N VAL A 387 -7.04 12.23 -21.50
CA VAL A 387 -5.81 12.71 -20.86
C VAL A 387 -4.80 13.12 -21.94
N PRO A 388 -4.29 14.37 -21.94
CA PRO A 388 -3.43 14.89 -23.02
C PRO A 388 -1.99 14.39 -22.88
N VAL A 389 -1.76 13.14 -23.27
CA VAL A 389 -0.43 12.53 -23.37
C VAL A 389 -0.12 12.16 -24.82
N ALA A 390 1.15 12.31 -25.22
CA ALA A 390 1.59 12.10 -26.60
C ALA A 390 1.15 10.74 -27.16
N GLU A 391 1.35 9.68 -26.39
CA GLU A 391 0.78 8.35 -26.66
C GLU A 391 0.27 7.75 -25.33
N PRO A 392 -1.06 7.65 -25.11
CA PRO A 392 -1.62 7.15 -23.85
C PRO A 392 -1.20 5.73 -23.46
N TYR A 393 -0.82 4.93 -24.46
CA TYR A 393 -0.36 3.55 -24.25
C TYR A 393 1.11 3.44 -23.83
N ASP A 394 1.88 4.52 -23.96
CA ASP A 394 3.27 4.61 -23.49
C ASP A 394 3.35 5.11 -22.04
N ASP A 395 2.28 5.70 -21.50
CA ASP A 395 2.20 6.06 -20.09
C ASP A 395 1.92 4.81 -19.22
N PRO A 396 2.79 4.46 -18.26
CA PRO A 396 2.62 3.24 -17.47
C PRO A 396 1.32 3.18 -16.65
N LEU A 397 0.86 4.32 -16.13
CA LEU A 397 -0.37 4.37 -15.32
C LEU A 397 -1.60 4.17 -16.21
N LEU A 398 -1.71 4.93 -17.30
CA LEU A 398 -2.86 4.83 -18.22
C LEU A 398 -2.91 3.45 -18.90
N SER A 399 -1.76 2.91 -19.29
CA SER A 399 -1.64 1.56 -19.86
C SER A 399 -2.09 0.47 -18.87
N ALA A 400 -1.71 0.58 -17.60
CA ALA A 400 -2.14 -0.34 -16.55
C ALA A 400 -3.65 -0.25 -16.27
N LEU A 401 -4.20 0.97 -16.18
CA LEU A 401 -5.64 1.21 -16.01
C LEU A 401 -6.46 0.62 -17.17
N ASN A 402 -6.01 0.84 -18.40
CA ASN A 402 -6.67 0.29 -19.56
C ASN A 402 -6.55 -1.25 -19.62
N THR A 403 -5.44 -1.83 -19.18
CA THR A 403 -5.28 -3.29 -19.04
C THR A 403 -6.27 -3.85 -18.04
N GLU A 404 -6.46 -3.17 -16.91
CA GLU A 404 -7.42 -3.55 -15.87
C GLU A 404 -8.87 -3.51 -16.38
N LEU A 405 -9.25 -2.42 -17.07
CA LEU A 405 -10.58 -2.27 -17.67
C LEU A 405 -10.85 -3.33 -18.74
N LYS A 406 -9.87 -3.61 -19.62
CA LYS A 406 -9.98 -4.66 -20.64
C LYS A 406 -10.19 -6.04 -20.02
N GLU A 407 -9.57 -6.31 -18.88
CA GLU A 407 -9.77 -7.57 -18.19
C GLU A 407 -11.16 -7.67 -17.57
N LEU A 408 -11.62 -6.63 -16.86
CA LEU A 408 -12.97 -6.58 -16.31
C LEU A 408 -14.06 -6.72 -17.37
N LEU A 409 -13.90 -6.08 -18.53
CA LEU A 409 -14.83 -6.24 -19.67
C LEU A 409 -14.95 -7.71 -20.12
N LYS A 410 -13.86 -8.48 -20.11
CA LYS A 410 -13.91 -9.93 -20.41
C LYS A 410 -14.60 -10.70 -19.30
N LEU A 411 -14.34 -10.33 -18.04
CA LEU A 411 -14.88 -11.00 -16.87
C LEU A 411 -16.34 -10.63 -16.56
N MET A 412 -16.96 -9.73 -17.33
CA MET A 412 -18.38 -9.34 -17.21
C MET A 412 -19.24 -9.82 -18.38
N LYS A 413 -18.76 -10.77 -19.21
CA LYS A 413 -19.52 -11.29 -20.37
C LYS A 413 -20.77 -12.11 -20.01
N SER A 414 -20.79 -12.73 -18.84
CA SER A 414 -21.95 -13.44 -18.31
C SER A 414 -21.98 -13.33 -16.80
N GLN A 415 -23.16 -13.55 -16.20
CA GLN A 415 -23.33 -13.42 -14.77
C GLN A 415 -22.46 -14.43 -14.01
N GLU A 416 -22.33 -15.65 -14.53
CA GLU A 416 -21.52 -16.71 -13.95
C GLU A 416 -20.03 -16.35 -13.94
N VAL A 417 -19.49 -15.89 -15.08
CA VAL A 417 -18.09 -15.45 -15.18
C VAL A 417 -17.83 -14.26 -14.26
N TYR A 418 -18.78 -13.33 -14.20
CA TYR A 418 -18.69 -12.20 -13.27
C TYR A 418 -18.66 -12.67 -11.82
N GLU A 419 -19.59 -13.51 -11.38
CA GLU A 419 -19.67 -13.96 -10.00
C GLU A 419 -18.41 -14.72 -9.56
N GLN A 420 -17.88 -15.59 -10.43
CA GLN A 420 -16.70 -16.41 -10.11
C GLN A 420 -15.38 -15.64 -10.23
N GLN A 421 -15.24 -14.73 -11.20
CA GLN A 421 -13.94 -14.12 -11.53
C GLN A 421 -14.00 -12.58 -11.56
N GLY A 422 -15.04 -12.00 -12.16
CA GLY A 422 -15.16 -10.54 -12.29
C GLY A 422 -15.36 -9.79 -10.97
N ARG A 423 -16.18 -10.34 -10.06
CA ARG A 423 -16.47 -9.81 -8.73
C ARG A 423 -15.20 -9.80 -7.86
N PRO A 424 -14.49 -10.93 -7.65
CA PRO A 424 -13.22 -10.90 -6.92
C PRO A 424 -12.20 -9.96 -7.54
N TYR A 425 -12.07 -9.94 -8.87
CA TYR A 425 -11.15 -9.04 -9.56
C TYR A 425 -11.47 -7.57 -9.28
N ALA A 426 -12.75 -7.17 -9.42
CA ALA A 426 -13.20 -5.80 -9.13
C ALA A 426 -12.97 -5.43 -7.66
N MET A 427 -13.27 -6.32 -6.72
CA MET A 427 -13.00 -6.09 -5.29
C MET A 427 -11.50 -5.91 -5.00
N SER A 428 -10.64 -6.72 -5.61
CA SER A 428 -9.19 -6.59 -5.49
C SER A 428 -8.68 -5.27 -6.07
N SER A 429 -9.15 -4.89 -7.27
CA SER A 429 -8.87 -3.58 -7.90
C SER A 429 -9.30 -2.43 -6.99
N GLU A 430 -10.51 -2.48 -6.41
CA GLU A 430 -10.99 -1.47 -5.49
C GLU A 430 -10.08 -1.32 -4.27
N THR A 431 -9.68 -2.42 -3.61
CA THR A 431 -8.76 -2.32 -2.46
C THR A 431 -7.38 -1.80 -2.85
N SER A 432 -6.88 -2.20 -4.02
CA SER A 432 -5.60 -1.75 -4.57
C SER A 432 -5.60 -0.23 -4.82
N HIS A 433 -6.64 0.30 -5.46
CA HIS A 433 -6.80 1.73 -5.72
C HIS A 433 -7.08 2.56 -4.48
N ASP A 434 -7.92 2.05 -3.58
CA ASP A 434 -8.28 2.69 -2.32
C ASP A 434 -7.04 2.86 -1.43
N ARG A 435 -6.18 1.83 -1.39
CA ARG A 435 -4.91 1.83 -0.66
C ARG A 435 -3.73 2.31 -1.49
N GLN A 436 -3.87 2.58 -2.78
CA GLN A 436 -2.77 2.85 -3.70
C GLN A 436 -1.59 1.88 -3.55
N ARG A 437 -1.88 0.60 -3.29
CA ARG A 437 -0.93 -0.44 -2.91
C ARG A 437 -1.17 -1.66 -3.75
N PHE A 438 -0.08 -2.32 -4.16
CA PHE A 438 -0.19 -3.52 -4.98
C PHE A 438 -1.06 -4.59 -4.32
N ALA A 439 -1.93 -5.19 -5.13
CA ALA A 439 -2.68 -6.40 -4.83
C ALA A 439 -2.68 -7.28 -6.07
N ALA A 440 -2.41 -8.57 -5.92
CA ALA A 440 -2.38 -9.49 -7.05
C ALA A 440 -3.80 -9.65 -7.59
N ARG A 441 -3.99 -9.43 -8.90
CA ARG A 441 -5.28 -9.57 -9.58
C ARG A 441 -5.07 -9.79 -11.07
N GLY A 442 -5.70 -10.85 -11.60
CA GLY A 442 -5.51 -11.30 -12.98
C GLY A 442 -4.05 -11.60 -13.30
N ASP A 443 -3.60 -11.14 -14.47
CA ASP A 443 -2.21 -11.29 -14.92
C ASP A 443 -1.27 -10.39 -14.09
N ILE A 444 -0.66 -11.00 -13.06
CA ILE A 444 0.25 -10.36 -12.10
C ILE A 444 1.53 -9.82 -12.75
N GLU A 445 1.86 -10.26 -13.97
CA GLU A 445 3.02 -9.82 -14.73
C GLU A 445 2.72 -8.58 -15.55
N ARG A 446 1.51 -8.49 -16.12
CA ARG A 446 1.11 -7.34 -16.95
C ARG A 446 0.58 -6.18 -16.13
N ASN A 447 -0.26 -6.44 -15.13
CA ASN A 447 -0.81 -5.37 -14.31
C ASN A 447 0.05 -5.16 -13.05
N ARG A 448 1.04 -4.28 -13.17
CA ARG A 448 1.99 -3.92 -12.10
C ARG A 448 1.62 -2.63 -11.37
N LEU A 449 0.36 -2.20 -11.44
CA LEU A 449 -0.07 -0.96 -10.81
C LEU A 449 0.22 -0.98 -9.30
N PHE A 450 0.92 0.05 -8.82
CA PHE A 450 1.41 0.22 -7.44
C PHE A 450 2.52 -0.76 -6.98
N ALA A 451 3.08 -1.56 -7.89
CA ALA A 451 4.24 -2.40 -7.56
C ALA A 451 5.49 -1.52 -7.30
N THR A 452 6.31 -1.94 -6.35
CA THR A 452 7.62 -1.35 -6.08
C THR A 452 8.73 -2.15 -6.77
N PRO A 453 9.95 -1.58 -6.96
CA PRO A 453 11.07 -2.33 -7.50
C PRO A 453 11.40 -3.62 -6.74
N ARG A 454 11.23 -3.63 -5.40
CA ARG A 454 11.43 -4.84 -4.59
C ARG A 454 10.37 -5.91 -4.91
N MET A 455 9.12 -5.49 -5.13
CA MET A 455 8.04 -6.40 -5.53
C MET A 455 8.34 -7.05 -6.88
N ASP A 456 8.84 -6.29 -7.86
CA ASP A 456 9.28 -6.84 -9.16
C ASP A 456 10.46 -7.81 -9.01
N LYS A 457 11.46 -7.48 -8.17
CA LYS A 457 12.58 -8.39 -7.86
C LYS A 457 12.08 -9.70 -7.26
N TYR A 458 11.15 -9.63 -6.31
CA TYR A 458 10.61 -10.80 -5.62
C TYR A 458 9.66 -11.61 -6.51
N LEU A 459 9.01 -10.97 -7.50
CA LEU A 459 8.25 -11.66 -8.53
C LEU A 459 9.18 -12.60 -9.32
N GLU A 460 10.29 -12.08 -9.83
CA GLU A 460 11.26 -12.86 -10.61
C GLU A 460 11.96 -13.94 -9.79
N GLN A 461 12.26 -13.67 -8.52
CA GLN A 461 12.80 -14.67 -7.61
C GLN A 461 11.80 -15.79 -7.32
N ALA A 462 10.51 -15.46 -7.12
CA ALA A 462 9.47 -16.47 -6.91
C ALA A 462 9.29 -17.36 -8.15
N LYS A 463 9.26 -16.78 -9.36
CA LYS A 463 9.20 -17.54 -10.62
C LYS A 463 10.34 -18.55 -10.77
N LYS A 464 11.57 -18.14 -10.39
CA LYS A 464 12.74 -19.03 -10.41
C LYS A 464 12.63 -20.12 -9.34
N PHE A 465 12.17 -19.74 -8.16
CA PHE A 465 12.00 -20.65 -7.04
C PHE A 465 10.93 -21.72 -7.31
N ASP A 466 9.82 -21.37 -7.94
CA ASP A 466 8.77 -22.35 -8.29
C ASP A 466 9.27 -23.39 -9.30
N LYS A 467 10.22 -23.02 -10.16
CA LYS A 467 10.86 -23.93 -11.12
C LYS A 467 11.90 -24.85 -10.47
N ASP A 468 12.64 -24.34 -9.49
CA ASP A 468 13.64 -25.09 -8.74
C ASP A 468 13.67 -24.65 -7.25
N PRO A 469 12.83 -25.26 -6.39
CA PRO A 469 12.78 -24.91 -4.97
C PRO A 469 14.06 -25.29 -4.19
N ALA A 470 14.95 -26.10 -4.78
CA ALA A 470 16.22 -26.46 -4.20
C ALA A 470 17.31 -25.40 -4.44
N ALA A 471 17.11 -24.52 -5.44
CA ALA A 471 18.04 -23.45 -5.74
C ALA A 471 18.25 -22.50 -4.54
N PRO A 472 19.46 -21.93 -4.38
CA PRO A 472 19.71 -20.90 -3.39
C PRO A 472 18.80 -19.69 -3.65
N LEU A 473 18.15 -19.21 -2.59
CA LEU A 473 17.34 -18.00 -2.61
C LEU A 473 17.97 -16.98 -1.65
N PRO A 474 18.29 -15.75 -2.08
CA PRO A 474 18.84 -14.74 -1.19
C PRO A 474 17.81 -14.37 -0.11
N SER A 475 18.27 -14.11 1.11
CA SER A 475 17.42 -13.51 2.15
C SER A 475 17.19 -12.03 1.89
N ALA A 476 16.25 -11.42 2.63
CA ALA A 476 15.98 -9.98 2.56
C ALA A 476 17.23 -9.12 2.78
N ASP A 477 18.04 -9.47 3.79
CA ASP A 477 19.26 -8.73 4.12
C ASP A 477 20.33 -8.89 3.03
N ALA A 478 20.34 -10.04 2.33
CA ALA A 478 21.25 -10.24 1.19
C ALA A 478 20.83 -9.37 -0.01
N ASP A 479 19.53 -9.28 -0.31
CA ASP A 479 19.05 -8.40 -1.37
C ASP A 479 19.27 -6.92 -1.05
N GLU A 480 19.09 -6.52 0.21
CA GLU A 480 19.34 -5.15 0.64
C GLU A 480 20.83 -4.78 0.50
N LYS A 481 21.74 -5.67 0.89
CA LYS A 481 23.19 -5.47 0.67
C LYS A 481 23.54 -5.33 -0.80
N GLU A 482 22.93 -6.13 -1.67
CA GLU A 482 23.11 -6.04 -3.12
C GLU A 482 22.65 -4.69 -3.66
N GLU A 483 21.49 -4.20 -3.23
CA GLU A 483 20.94 -2.91 -3.68
C GLU A 483 21.78 -1.72 -3.20
N VAL A 484 22.23 -1.73 -1.95
CA VAL A 484 23.13 -0.70 -1.42
C VAL A 484 24.48 -0.72 -2.15
N ALA A 485 24.99 -1.91 -2.51
CA ALA A 485 26.21 -2.02 -3.31
C ALA A 485 26.02 -1.48 -4.73
N ALA A 486 24.84 -1.69 -5.34
CA ALA A 486 24.51 -1.19 -6.66
C ALA A 486 24.31 0.34 -6.69
N ASN A 487 23.79 0.93 -5.61
CA ASN A 487 23.66 2.38 -5.47
C ASN A 487 23.99 2.87 -4.05
N PRO A 488 25.29 3.09 -3.73
CA PRO A 488 25.72 3.47 -2.39
C PRO A 488 25.19 4.82 -1.90
N LEU A 489 24.74 5.69 -2.81
CA LEU A 489 24.24 7.02 -2.48
C LEU A 489 22.72 7.05 -2.23
N ALA A 490 21.98 6.01 -2.64
CA ALA A 490 20.53 5.94 -2.47
C ALA A 490 20.07 6.20 -1.01
N PRO A 491 20.67 5.56 0.01
CA PRO A 491 20.33 5.83 1.42
C PRO A 491 20.52 7.29 1.87
N LEU A 492 21.41 8.05 1.21
CA LEU A 492 21.74 9.44 1.56
C LEU A 492 20.96 10.46 0.73
N ALA A 493 20.40 10.06 -0.41
CA ALA A 493 19.72 10.97 -1.33
C ALA A 493 18.50 11.65 -0.69
N GLY A 494 17.69 10.89 0.06
CA GLY A 494 16.54 11.42 0.81
C GLY A 494 16.93 12.47 1.85
N PRO A 495 17.84 12.16 2.79
CA PRO A 495 18.36 13.12 3.76
C PRO A 495 18.96 14.37 3.12
N ILE A 496 19.78 14.22 2.07
CA ILE A 496 20.41 15.36 1.38
C ILE A 496 19.33 16.25 0.76
N THR A 497 18.37 15.67 0.05
CA THR A 497 17.26 16.39 -0.56
C THR A 497 16.46 17.16 0.49
N PHE A 498 16.17 16.52 1.62
CA PHE A 498 15.47 17.14 2.74
C PHE A 498 16.22 18.36 3.29
N TYR A 499 17.52 18.24 3.57
CA TYR A 499 18.29 19.35 4.11
C TYR A 499 18.47 20.50 3.12
N ILE A 500 18.59 20.20 1.82
CA ILE A 500 18.61 21.21 0.76
C ILE A 500 17.27 21.96 0.72
N GLN A 501 16.14 21.24 0.75
CA GLN A 501 14.81 21.86 0.75
C GLN A 501 14.59 22.72 2.00
N ALA A 502 14.96 22.22 3.18
CA ALA A 502 14.88 22.98 4.42
C ALA A 502 15.73 24.26 4.38
N ALA A 503 16.94 24.20 3.79
CA ALA A 503 17.78 25.37 3.61
C ALA A 503 17.17 26.40 2.63
N ILE A 504 16.59 25.94 1.52
CA ILE A 504 15.89 26.80 0.56
C ILE A 504 14.70 27.50 1.23
N GLN A 505 13.87 26.76 1.97
CA GLN A 505 12.72 27.31 2.69
C GLN A 505 13.14 28.35 3.73
N ALA A 506 14.21 28.08 4.49
CA ALA A 506 14.75 29.03 5.45
C ALA A 506 15.21 30.33 4.77
N LEU A 507 15.89 30.24 3.63
CA LEU A 507 16.31 31.41 2.86
C LEU A 507 15.11 32.22 2.31
N GLN A 508 14.08 31.54 1.80
CA GLN A 508 12.85 32.19 1.34
C GLN A 508 12.09 32.89 2.47
N ALA A 509 12.04 32.27 3.67
CA ALA A 509 11.44 32.89 4.84
C ALA A 509 12.20 34.16 5.27
N ILE A 510 13.53 34.14 5.22
CA ILE A 510 14.37 35.33 5.47
C ILE A 510 14.08 36.43 4.44
N GLU A 511 13.97 36.11 3.16
CA GLU A 511 13.62 37.06 2.11
C GLU A 511 12.22 37.69 2.30
N LYS A 512 11.22 36.89 2.70
CA LYS A 512 9.87 37.38 3.06
C LYS A 512 9.93 38.36 4.25
N LEU A 513 10.71 38.05 5.29
CA LEU A 513 10.87 38.95 6.44
C LEU A 513 11.52 40.28 6.04
N ILE A 514 12.55 40.25 5.18
CA ILE A 514 13.22 41.47 4.68
C ILE A 514 12.25 42.31 3.84
N SER A 515 11.53 41.69 2.91
CA SER A 515 10.59 42.40 2.02
C SER A 515 9.39 43.00 2.76
N ASN A 516 8.87 42.31 3.78
CA ASN A 516 7.82 42.85 4.64
C ASN A 516 8.33 43.97 5.56
N GLY A 517 9.54 43.84 6.11
CA GLY A 517 10.18 44.90 6.89
C GLY A 517 10.44 46.17 6.07
N ALA A 518 10.81 46.03 4.80
CA ALA A 518 11.01 47.14 3.87
C ALA A 518 9.71 47.86 3.45
N LYS A 519 8.54 47.23 3.59
CA LYS A 519 7.21 47.85 3.36
C LYS A 519 6.65 48.57 4.59
N ALA A 520 7.21 48.32 5.78
CA ALA A 520 6.78 48.90 7.04
C ALA A 520 7.56 50.17 7.44
N VAL A 521 8.56 50.55 6.65
CA VAL A 521 9.36 51.79 6.76
C VAL A 521 9.01 52.67 5.58
#